data_AF-A0A1V5MHB6-F1
#
_entry.id   AF-A0A1V5MHB6-F1
#
_cell.length_a   1.000
_cell.length_b   1.000
_cell.length_c   1.000
_cell.angle_alpha   90.00
_cell.angle_beta   90.00
_cell.angle_gamma   90.00
#
_symmetry.space_group_name_H-M   'P 1'
#
loop_
_entity.id
_entity.type
_entity.pdbx_description
1 polymer ?
#
loop_
_entity_poly.entity_id
_entity_poly.type
_entity_poly.pdbx_seq_one_letter_code
_entity_poly.pdbx_strand_id
1 'polypeptide(L)'
;MDNFVTLARKGFYNGIYFHRVIPDFMIQGGCPNTRDDDRRNDGQGGPGYTFDDECYDVNNPVIGEITDDDVAKQVWEKIILPYMNSGKNPQQEIFDIVKAVQQQGNMEPLKAHPVSFYQKRTGINTPIYKLGAKNLYGSISMANAGPNTNGSQFFIITKKDGTPWLDGKHTVFGKVTSGMEVVHKIEGLPRDRSDNPNAENQAFINSVSFPK
;
A
#
# COMPACT_ATOMS: atom_id res chain seq x y z
N MET A 1 6.21 -9.62 6.65
CA MET A 1 6.00 -10.99 6.08
C MET A 1 5.70 -12.06 7.13
N ASP A 2 6.44 -12.11 8.24
CA ASP A 2 6.36 -13.18 9.26
C ASP A 2 4.97 -13.38 9.88
N ASN A 3 4.21 -12.28 10.03
CA ASN A 3 2.85 -12.33 10.55
C ASN A 3 1.94 -13.22 9.68
N PHE A 4 1.92 -13.01 8.37
CA PHE A 4 1.09 -13.80 7.45
C PHE A 4 1.45 -15.27 7.51
N VAL A 5 2.75 -15.60 7.47
CA VAL A 5 3.24 -16.98 7.53
C VAL A 5 2.85 -17.65 8.85
N THR A 6 2.99 -16.93 9.97
CA THR A 6 2.64 -17.43 11.29
C THR A 6 1.15 -17.73 11.41
N LEU A 7 0.29 -16.80 10.97
CA LEU A 7 -1.17 -16.98 10.97
C LEU A 7 -1.60 -18.13 10.04
N ALA A 8 -1.04 -18.19 8.84
CA ALA A 8 -1.28 -19.27 7.89
C ALA A 8 -0.92 -20.65 8.46
N ARG A 9 0.26 -20.80 9.08
CA ARG A 9 0.69 -22.06 9.73
C ARG A 9 -0.22 -22.48 10.88
N LYS A 10 -0.85 -21.53 11.57
CA LYS A 10 -1.85 -21.78 12.62
C LYS A 10 -3.24 -22.10 12.07
N GLY A 11 -3.42 -22.13 10.74
CA GLY A 11 -4.73 -22.31 10.12
C GLY A 11 -5.68 -21.11 10.30
N PHE A 12 -5.15 -19.94 10.68
CA PHE A 12 -5.97 -18.74 10.95
C PHE A 12 -6.78 -18.30 9.73
N TYR A 13 -6.33 -18.59 8.52
CA TYR A 13 -7.03 -18.28 7.29
C TYR A 13 -7.95 -19.40 6.79
N ASN A 14 -8.04 -20.54 7.48
CA ASN A 14 -8.88 -21.64 7.02
C ASN A 14 -10.34 -21.34 7.33
N GLY A 15 -11.21 -21.49 6.33
CA GLY A 15 -12.66 -21.31 6.45
C GLY A 15 -13.13 -19.86 6.52
N ILE A 16 -12.25 -18.88 6.29
CA ILE A 16 -12.68 -17.50 6.04
C ILE A 16 -12.81 -17.25 4.54
N TYR A 17 -13.62 -16.28 4.16
CA TYR A 17 -13.85 -15.95 2.75
C TYR A 17 -13.35 -14.55 2.39
N PHE A 18 -13.27 -14.28 1.08
CA PHE A 18 -13.00 -12.93 0.56
C PHE A 18 -14.24 -12.06 0.73
N HIS A 19 -14.30 -11.29 1.81
CA HIS A 19 -15.47 -10.50 2.20
C HIS A 19 -15.65 -9.20 1.43
N ARG A 20 -14.73 -8.88 0.50
CA ARG A 20 -14.86 -7.73 -0.37
C ARG A 20 -14.24 -7.97 -1.73
N VAL A 21 -14.98 -7.72 -2.80
CA VAL A 21 -14.51 -7.87 -4.18
C VAL A 21 -14.90 -6.65 -5.01
N ILE A 22 -13.91 -5.97 -5.62
CA ILE A 22 -14.14 -4.77 -6.41
C ILE A 22 -13.52 -4.96 -7.81
N PRO A 23 -14.35 -4.99 -8.87
CA PRO A 23 -13.89 -5.16 -10.24
C PRO A 23 -12.88 -4.10 -10.68
N ASP A 24 -11.85 -4.55 -11.39
CA ASP A 24 -10.72 -3.74 -11.84
C ASP A 24 -10.02 -2.99 -10.69
N PHE A 25 -10.00 -3.62 -9.50
CA PHE A 25 -9.31 -3.06 -8.35
C PHE A 25 -8.63 -4.16 -7.50
N MET A 26 -9.40 -4.90 -6.71
CA MET A 26 -8.85 -5.88 -5.77
C MET A 26 -9.90 -6.86 -5.22
N ILE A 27 -9.41 -7.96 -4.66
CA ILE A 27 -10.17 -8.82 -3.73
C ILE A 27 -9.53 -8.79 -2.34
N GLN A 28 -10.32 -8.72 -1.28
CA GLN A 28 -9.85 -8.60 0.11
C GLN A 28 -10.38 -9.73 0.98
N GLY A 29 -9.50 -10.29 1.80
CA GLY A 29 -9.75 -11.40 2.71
C GLY A 29 -8.99 -11.22 4.04
N GLY A 30 -8.90 -12.29 4.83
CA GLY A 30 -8.13 -12.27 6.08
C GLY A 30 -8.90 -11.78 7.32
N CYS A 31 -10.20 -11.55 7.23
CA CYS A 31 -11.06 -11.19 8.37
C CYS A 31 -11.58 -12.45 9.07
N PRO A 32 -11.32 -12.68 10.37
CA PRO A 32 -11.82 -13.86 11.09
C PRO A 32 -13.32 -13.83 11.38
N ASN A 33 -13.97 -12.65 11.37
CA ASN A 33 -15.40 -12.55 11.65
C ASN A 33 -16.25 -13.24 10.59
N THR A 34 -15.71 -13.44 9.38
CA THR A 34 -16.39 -14.12 8.27
C THR A 34 -16.66 -15.62 8.54
N ARG A 35 -16.35 -16.11 9.75
CA ARG A 35 -16.66 -17.47 10.22
C ARG A 35 -18.04 -17.56 10.85
N ASP A 36 -18.57 -16.44 11.34
CA ASP A 36 -19.91 -16.38 11.88
C ASP A 36 -20.93 -16.02 10.78
N ASP A 37 -22.21 -16.00 11.15
CA ASP A 37 -23.30 -15.68 10.23
C ASP A 37 -23.60 -14.17 10.16
N ASP A 38 -22.90 -13.33 10.94
CA ASP A 38 -23.14 -11.88 11.03
C ASP A 38 -22.32 -11.09 10.01
N ARG A 39 -22.80 -11.08 8.76
CA ARG A 39 -22.18 -10.36 7.64
C ARG A 39 -21.99 -8.84 7.84
N ARG A 40 -22.57 -8.24 8.88
CA ARG A 40 -22.42 -6.79 9.18
C ARG A 40 -21.07 -6.45 9.79
N ASN A 41 -20.40 -7.42 10.42
CA ASN A 41 -19.11 -7.22 11.07
C ASN A 41 -17.92 -7.65 10.17
N ASP A 42 -18.20 -8.12 8.95
CA ASP A 42 -17.18 -8.53 7.99
C ASP A 42 -16.28 -7.35 7.61
N GLY A 43 -14.97 -7.60 7.57
CA GLY A 43 -13.94 -6.58 7.39
C GLY A 43 -13.54 -5.82 8.65
N GLN A 44 -14.14 -6.10 9.81
CA GLN A 44 -13.79 -5.46 11.09
C GLN A 44 -12.92 -6.34 12.01
N GLY A 45 -12.75 -7.61 11.66
CA GLY A 45 -12.01 -8.58 12.46
C GLY A 45 -10.49 -8.51 12.22
N GLY A 46 -9.74 -9.02 13.19
CA GLY A 46 -8.28 -9.12 13.13
C GLY A 46 -7.73 -10.20 14.07
N PRO A 47 -6.40 -10.35 14.17
CA PRO A 47 -5.76 -11.40 14.96
C PRO A 47 -5.69 -11.05 16.47
N GLY A 48 -6.31 -9.95 16.90
CA GLY A 48 -6.26 -9.44 18.27
C GLY A 48 -5.11 -8.47 18.57
N TYR A 49 -4.34 -8.09 17.56
CA TYR A 49 -3.25 -7.11 17.65
C TYR A 49 -3.05 -6.39 16.31
N THR A 50 -2.31 -5.28 16.35
CA THR A 50 -1.86 -4.55 15.16
C THR A 50 -0.33 -4.47 15.10
N PHE A 51 0.20 -4.18 13.93
CA PHE A 51 1.63 -3.92 13.72
C PHE A 51 1.87 -2.86 12.64
N ASP A 52 3.10 -2.35 12.63
CA ASP A 52 3.55 -1.23 11.81
C ASP A 52 3.57 -1.55 10.31
N ASP A 53 3.56 -0.49 9.50
CA ASP A 53 3.78 -0.61 8.06
C ASP A 53 5.26 -0.89 7.72
N GLU A 54 5.50 -1.73 6.73
CA GLU A 54 6.83 -2.04 6.18
C GLU A 54 6.96 -1.54 4.73
N CYS A 55 6.35 -0.37 4.44
CA CYS A 55 6.30 0.19 3.09
C CYS A 55 7.63 0.78 2.59
N TYR A 56 8.54 1.14 3.50
CA TYR A 56 9.76 1.89 3.19
C TYR A 56 10.99 1.26 3.83
N ASP A 57 12.15 1.43 3.20
CA ASP A 57 13.44 1.07 3.80
C ASP A 57 13.88 2.12 4.83
N VAL A 58 13.26 2.07 6.00
CA VAL A 58 13.46 3.04 7.09
C VAL A 58 14.87 3.02 7.69
N ASN A 59 15.62 1.94 7.46
CA ASN A 59 16.98 1.79 7.98
C ASN A 59 18.01 2.51 7.11
N ASN A 60 17.66 2.88 5.88
CA ASN A 60 18.55 3.53 4.92
C ASN A 60 17.93 4.84 4.38
N PRO A 61 17.94 5.94 5.17
CA PRO A 61 17.50 7.23 4.69
C PRO A 61 18.26 7.69 3.43
N VAL A 62 17.52 8.18 2.44
CA VAL A 62 18.08 8.75 1.22
C VAL A 62 18.53 10.18 1.49
N ILE A 63 19.85 10.40 1.43
CA ILE A 63 20.47 11.73 1.52
C ILE A 63 21.09 12.20 0.19
N GLY A 64 21.34 11.25 -0.71
CA GLY A 64 22.06 11.44 -1.97
C GLY A 64 21.13 11.78 -3.14
N GLU A 65 21.56 11.40 -4.35
CA GLU A 65 20.84 11.66 -5.60
C GLU A 65 19.42 11.09 -5.59
N ILE A 66 18.50 11.83 -6.19
CA ILE A 66 17.11 11.42 -6.36
C ILE A 66 17.01 10.68 -7.69
N THR A 67 17.07 9.36 -7.64
CA THR A 67 17.03 8.50 -8.84
C THR A 67 15.66 7.87 -9.10
N ASP A 68 14.69 8.13 -8.22
CA ASP A 68 13.41 7.45 -8.18
C ASP A 68 12.26 8.45 -7.98
N ASP A 69 11.15 8.24 -8.69
CA ASP A 69 10.00 9.15 -8.67
C ASP A 69 9.32 9.19 -7.30
N ASP A 70 9.32 8.09 -6.55
CA ASP A 70 8.69 8.03 -5.23
C ASP A 70 9.56 8.71 -4.17
N VAL A 71 10.88 8.72 -4.34
CA VAL A 71 11.79 9.60 -3.59
C VAL A 71 11.50 11.07 -3.93
N ALA A 72 11.37 11.41 -5.22
CA ALA A 72 11.09 12.78 -5.65
C ALA A 72 9.75 13.30 -5.11
N LYS A 73 8.68 12.48 -5.17
CA LYS A 73 7.38 12.80 -4.56
C LYS A 73 7.49 13.02 -3.05
N GLN A 74 8.26 12.21 -2.33
CA GLN A 74 8.46 12.44 -0.90
C GLN A 74 9.18 13.75 -0.61
N VAL A 75 10.19 14.11 -1.40
CA VAL A 75 10.84 15.43 -1.28
C VAL A 75 9.82 16.54 -1.53
N TRP A 76 8.98 16.40 -2.55
CA TRP A 76 7.91 17.34 -2.82
C TRP A 76 6.96 17.49 -1.62
N GLU A 77 6.39 16.39 -1.16
CA GLU A 77 5.32 16.38 -0.14
C GLU A 77 5.82 16.71 1.27
N LYS A 78 7.00 16.23 1.65
CA LYS A 78 7.51 16.32 3.02
C LYS A 78 8.46 17.50 3.25
N ILE A 79 9.04 18.06 2.18
CA ILE A 79 10.04 19.14 2.27
C ILE A 79 9.54 20.39 1.52
N ILE A 80 9.26 20.27 0.23
CA ILE A 80 8.92 21.45 -0.59
C ILE A 80 7.56 22.03 -0.23
N LEU A 81 6.50 21.23 -0.17
CA LEU A 81 5.15 21.72 0.12
C LEU A 81 5.07 22.42 1.49
N PRO A 82 5.59 21.85 2.60
CA PRO A 82 5.59 22.55 3.89
C PRO A 82 6.45 23.82 3.88
N TYR A 83 7.57 23.82 3.15
CA TYR A 83 8.42 25.00 3.01
C TYR A 83 7.69 26.13 2.27
N MET A 84 7.06 25.84 1.13
CA MET A 84 6.30 26.81 0.34
C MET A 84 5.07 27.34 1.09
N ASN A 85 4.46 26.50 1.95
CA ASN A 85 3.33 26.89 2.79
C ASN A 85 3.75 27.59 4.11
N SER A 86 5.04 27.75 4.38
CA SER A 86 5.52 28.32 5.64
C SER A 86 5.35 29.84 5.76
N GLY A 87 4.95 30.52 4.68
CA GLY A 87 4.86 31.99 4.63
C GLY A 87 6.22 32.70 4.59
N LYS A 88 7.34 31.96 4.61
CA LYS A 88 8.68 32.52 4.40
C LYS A 88 8.88 32.86 2.92
N ASN A 89 9.67 33.90 2.65
CA ASN A 89 10.09 34.19 1.28
C ASN A 89 11.00 33.03 0.80
N PRO A 90 10.61 32.27 -0.23
CA PRO A 90 11.36 31.08 -0.63
C PRO A 90 12.73 31.46 -1.20
N GLN A 91 13.73 30.63 -0.95
CA GLN A 91 15.01 30.76 -1.63
C GLN A 91 14.81 30.62 -3.15
N GLN A 92 15.45 31.49 -3.93
CA GLN A 92 15.24 31.57 -5.38
C GLN A 92 15.44 30.21 -6.07
N GLU A 93 16.49 29.47 -5.70
CA GLU A 93 16.77 28.14 -6.26
C GLU A 93 15.61 27.15 -6.04
N ILE A 94 14.96 27.20 -4.86
CA ILE A 94 13.80 26.34 -4.57
C ILE A 94 12.57 26.80 -5.36
N PHE A 95 12.36 28.12 -5.45
CA PHE A 95 11.26 28.69 -6.22
C PHE A 95 11.35 28.33 -7.72
N ASP A 96 12.55 28.40 -8.30
CA ASP A 96 12.77 28.07 -9.71
C ASP A 96 12.49 26.59 -9.99
N ILE A 97 12.89 25.70 -9.09
CA ILE A 97 12.58 24.26 -9.18
C ILE A 97 11.08 24.01 -9.06
N VAL A 98 10.40 24.65 -8.10
CA VAL A 98 8.93 24.55 -7.94
C VAL A 98 8.23 24.99 -9.23
N LYS A 99 8.66 26.10 -9.81
CA LYS A 99 8.12 26.60 -11.09
C LYS A 99 8.37 25.59 -12.22
N ALA A 100 9.55 25.00 -12.30
CA ALA A 100 9.86 23.97 -13.29
C ALA A 100 8.97 22.72 -13.12
N VAL A 101 8.77 22.23 -11.89
CA VAL A 101 7.87 21.10 -11.59
C VAL A 101 6.44 21.41 -12.06
N GLN A 102 5.92 22.60 -11.75
CA GLN A 102 4.58 23.02 -12.14
C GLN A 102 4.43 23.17 -13.66
N GLN A 103 5.45 23.72 -14.33
CA GLN A 103 5.45 23.90 -15.79
C GLN A 103 5.55 22.58 -16.54
N GLN A 104 6.34 21.63 -16.04
CA GLN A 104 6.53 20.31 -16.67
C GLN A 104 5.43 19.31 -16.29
N GLY A 105 4.71 19.54 -15.18
CA GLY A 105 3.67 18.65 -14.69
C GLY A 105 4.21 17.32 -14.15
N ASN A 106 5.50 17.24 -13.80
CA ASN A 106 6.14 16.03 -13.30
C ASN A 106 7.30 16.38 -12.33
N MET A 107 7.84 15.37 -11.66
CA MET A 107 8.86 15.53 -10.61
C MET A 107 10.31 15.51 -11.13
N GLU A 108 10.54 15.43 -12.45
CA GLU A 108 11.91 15.39 -13.02
C GLU A 108 12.81 16.53 -12.56
N PRO A 109 12.34 17.80 -12.44
CA PRO A 109 13.19 18.88 -11.97
C PRO A 109 13.77 18.67 -10.57
N LEU A 110 13.13 17.85 -9.72
CA LEU A 110 13.65 17.54 -8.40
C LEU A 110 14.90 16.64 -8.47
N LYS A 111 15.08 15.89 -9.56
CA LYS A 111 16.22 14.96 -9.71
C LYS A 111 17.55 15.65 -9.99
N ALA A 112 17.54 16.95 -10.30
CA ALA A 112 18.75 17.73 -10.57
C ALA A 112 19.65 17.92 -9.33
N HIS A 113 19.12 17.69 -8.12
CA HIS A 113 19.85 17.86 -6.87
C HIS A 113 19.62 16.69 -5.91
N PRO A 114 20.59 16.42 -5.01
CA PRO A 114 20.41 15.38 -4.00
C PRO A 114 19.39 15.81 -2.93
N VAL A 115 18.83 14.86 -2.18
CA VAL A 115 17.89 15.14 -1.08
C VAL A 115 18.48 16.15 -0.08
N SER A 116 19.77 16.03 0.23
CA SER A 116 20.46 16.95 1.15
C SER A 116 20.49 18.41 0.69
N PHE A 117 20.38 18.70 -0.61
CA PHE A 117 20.25 20.07 -1.11
C PHE A 117 18.94 20.70 -0.60
N TYR A 118 17.82 20.01 -0.78
CA TYR A 118 16.51 20.49 -0.36
C TYR A 118 16.40 20.64 1.15
N GLN A 119 16.92 19.67 1.91
CA GLN A 119 16.92 19.74 3.37
C GLN A 119 17.72 20.95 3.88
N LYS A 120 18.92 21.20 3.33
CA LYS A 120 19.75 22.35 3.72
C LYS A 120 19.12 23.69 3.38
N ARG A 121 18.45 23.80 2.23
CA ARG A 121 17.84 25.06 1.76
C ARG A 121 16.55 25.40 2.49
N THR A 122 15.75 24.38 2.81
CA THR A 122 14.47 24.58 3.50
C THR A 122 14.60 24.59 5.03
N GLY A 123 15.66 23.97 5.57
CA GLY A 123 15.82 23.68 6.99
C GLY A 123 14.94 22.52 7.48
N ILE A 124 14.23 21.83 6.58
CA ILE A 124 13.35 20.71 6.90
C ILE A 124 14.14 19.42 6.73
N ASN A 125 14.46 18.75 7.84
CA ASN A 125 15.30 17.55 7.87
C ASN A 125 14.49 16.24 7.97
N THR A 126 13.23 16.25 7.52
CA THR A 126 12.40 15.03 7.49
C THR A 126 13.11 13.94 6.68
N PRO A 127 13.24 12.71 7.21
CA PRO A 127 13.82 11.59 6.49
C PRO A 127 13.01 11.22 5.24
N ILE A 128 13.73 10.86 4.18
CA ILE A 128 13.19 10.35 2.91
C ILE A 128 13.69 8.92 2.74
N TYR A 129 12.83 8.01 2.30
CA TYR A 129 13.16 6.59 2.20
C TYR A 129 12.81 6.04 0.84
N LYS A 130 13.49 4.97 0.40
CA LYS A 130 13.05 4.23 -0.78
C LYS A 130 11.81 3.42 -0.45
N LEU A 131 10.87 3.36 -1.40
CA LEU A 131 9.73 2.47 -1.32
C LEU A 131 10.22 1.01 -1.41
N GLY A 132 9.72 0.14 -0.52
CA GLY A 132 10.08 -1.27 -0.49
C GLY A 132 9.54 -2.04 -1.69
N ALA A 133 8.25 -1.85 -2.01
CA ALA A 133 7.60 -2.48 -3.16
C ALA A 133 6.36 -1.69 -3.61
N LYS A 134 6.05 -1.80 -4.91
CA LYS A 134 4.88 -1.17 -5.55
C LYS A 134 3.68 -2.11 -5.57
N ASN A 135 2.49 -1.55 -5.43
CA ASN A 135 1.19 -2.19 -5.53
C ASN A 135 0.85 -2.44 -7.02
N LEU A 136 1.54 -3.39 -7.63
CA LEU A 136 1.37 -3.79 -9.03
C LEU A 136 0.27 -4.86 -9.17
N TYR A 137 -0.15 -5.14 -10.41
CA TYR A 137 -1.04 -6.27 -10.71
C TYR A 137 -0.54 -7.59 -10.10
N GLY A 138 -1.43 -8.29 -9.40
CA GLY A 138 -1.16 -9.53 -8.68
C GLY A 138 -0.41 -9.37 -7.36
N SER A 139 -0.09 -8.15 -6.92
CA SER A 139 0.54 -7.94 -5.61
C SER A 139 -0.42 -8.32 -4.49
N ILE A 140 0.14 -8.89 -3.42
CA ILE A 140 -0.56 -9.22 -2.18
C ILE A 140 -0.10 -8.22 -1.13
N SER A 141 -1.04 -7.43 -0.62
CA SER A 141 -0.77 -6.28 0.24
C SER A 141 -1.62 -6.32 1.50
N MET A 142 -1.10 -5.78 2.60
CA MET A 142 -1.83 -5.69 3.86
C MET A 142 -2.98 -4.68 3.76
N ALA A 143 -4.16 -5.07 4.23
CA ALA A 143 -5.24 -4.12 4.48
C ALA A 143 -5.05 -3.51 5.88
N ASN A 144 -5.34 -2.21 6.00
CA ASN A 144 -5.23 -1.45 7.24
C ASN A 144 -6.35 -0.39 7.32
N ALA A 145 -6.53 0.20 8.50
CA ALA A 145 -7.48 1.28 8.77
C ALA A 145 -6.79 2.66 8.88
N GLY A 146 -5.57 2.76 8.34
CA GLY A 146 -4.66 3.88 8.52
C GLY A 146 -3.24 3.41 8.83
N PRO A 147 -2.27 4.34 8.92
CA PRO A 147 -0.88 3.99 9.16
C PRO A 147 -0.69 3.12 10.40
N ASN A 148 0.15 2.08 10.28
CA ASN A 148 0.53 1.17 11.37
C ASN A 148 -0.62 0.40 12.03
N THR A 149 -1.68 0.10 11.27
CA THR A 149 -2.84 -0.68 11.74
C THR A 149 -2.98 -2.02 11.00
N ASN A 150 -1.86 -2.60 10.56
CA ASN A 150 -1.87 -3.90 9.90
C ASN A 150 -2.28 -4.98 10.89
N GLY A 151 -3.06 -5.96 10.41
CA GLY A 151 -3.51 -7.09 11.22
C GLY A 151 -3.42 -8.39 10.42
N SER A 152 -4.55 -9.06 10.22
CA SER A 152 -4.62 -10.31 9.46
C SER A 152 -5.17 -10.12 8.05
N GLN A 153 -5.83 -8.99 7.78
CA GLN A 153 -6.49 -8.72 6.52
C GLN A 153 -5.49 -8.35 5.43
N PHE A 154 -5.76 -8.81 4.22
CA PHE A 154 -4.93 -8.56 3.04
C PHE A 154 -5.81 -8.45 1.80
N PHE A 155 -5.27 -7.87 0.74
CA PHE A 155 -5.90 -7.84 -0.57
C PHE A 155 -4.95 -8.27 -1.68
N ILE A 156 -5.53 -8.72 -2.79
CA ILE A 156 -4.82 -9.05 -4.03
C ILE A 156 -5.27 -8.08 -5.10
N ILE A 157 -4.30 -7.43 -5.76
CA ILE A 157 -4.58 -6.42 -6.79
C ILE A 157 -4.94 -7.10 -8.12
N THR A 158 -6.11 -6.78 -8.64
CA THR A 158 -6.63 -7.27 -9.93
C THR A 158 -6.56 -6.22 -11.02
N LYS A 159 -6.40 -4.93 -10.67
CA LYS A 159 -6.18 -3.86 -11.64
C LYS A 159 -4.88 -4.07 -12.41
N LYS A 160 -4.97 -4.16 -13.74
CA LYS A 160 -3.81 -4.45 -14.60
C LYS A 160 -2.71 -3.39 -14.55
N ASP A 161 -3.09 -2.12 -14.40
CA ASP A 161 -2.16 -1.00 -14.31
C ASP A 161 -1.55 -0.84 -12.90
N GLY A 162 -1.89 -1.72 -11.96
CA GLY A 162 -1.59 -1.56 -10.55
C GLY A 162 -2.39 -0.43 -9.90
N THR A 163 -2.03 -0.11 -8.67
CA THR A 163 -2.71 0.89 -7.84
C THR A 163 -1.70 1.82 -7.17
N PRO A 164 -1.01 2.69 -7.93
CA PRO A 164 0.08 3.52 -7.40
C PRO A 164 -0.35 4.47 -6.28
N TRP A 165 -1.65 4.77 -6.14
CA TRP A 165 -2.17 5.57 -5.02
C TRP A 165 -2.16 4.85 -3.67
N LEU A 166 -1.91 3.53 -3.65
CA LEU A 166 -1.74 2.70 -2.46
C LEU A 166 -0.25 2.53 -2.09
N ASP A 167 0.68 2.92 -2.97
CA ASP A 167 2.12 2.84 -2.69
C ASP A 167 2.46 3.71 -1.48
N GLY A 168 3.29 3.15 -0.59
CA GLY A 168 3.66 3.81 0.65
C GLY A 168 2.59 3.77 1.75
N LYS A 169 1.37 3.26 1.45
CA LYS A 169 0.24 3.19 2.40
C LYS A 169 -0.15 1.76 2.79
N HIS A 170 0.10 0.81 1.90
CA HIS A 170 -0.17 -0.60 2.13
C HIS A 170 1.09 -1.42 1.88
N THR A 171 1.47 -2.20 2.89
CA THR A 171 2.66 -3.04 2.84
C THR A 171 2.45 -4.18 1.84
N VAL A 172 3.21 -4.17 0.74
CA VAL A 172 3.27 -5.28 -0.21
C VAL A 172 4.18 -6.36 0.37
N PHE A 173 3.68 -7.58 0.51
CA PHE A 173 4.45 -8.69 1.12
C PHE A 173 4.50 -9.95 0.24
N GLY A 174 3.85 -9.95 -0.92
CA GLY A 174 3.88 -11.07 -1.85
C GLY A 174 3.33 -10.70 -3.23
N LYS A 175 3.37 -11.66 -4.14
CA LYS A 175 2.79 -11.56 -5.48
C LYS A 175 2.27 -12.91 -5.93
N VAL A 176 1.10 -12.92 -6.57
CA VAL A 176 0.57 -14.10 -7.24
C VAL A 176 1.47 -14.44 -8.43
N THR A 177 2.08 -15.63 -8.40
CA THR A 177 2.95 -16.13 -9.48
C THR A 177 2.20 -17.04 -10.45
N SER A 178 1.11 -17.66 -10.00
CA SER A 178 0.20 -18.51 -10.79
C SER A 178 -1.19 -18.46 -10.16
N GLY A 179 -2.25 -18.61 -10.96
CA GLY A 179 -3.62 -18.64 -10.44
C GLY A 179 -4.36 -17.30 -10.48
N MET A 180 -3.88 -16.31 -11.25
CA MET A 180 -4.59 -15.02 -11.39
C MET A 180 -5.98 -15.19 -12.02
N GLU A 181 -6.19 -16.21 -12.85
CA GLU A 181 -7.51 -16.57 -13.35
C GLU A 181 -8.49 -16.99 -12.24
N VAL A 182 -7.99 -17.56 -11.14
CA VAL A 182 -8.80 -17.85 -9.94
C VAL A 182 -9.11 -16.56 -9.20
N VAL A 183 -8.12 -15.68 -9.04
CA VAL A 183 -8.31 -14.35 -8.43
C VAL A 183 -9.39 -13.56 -9.19
N HIS A 184 -9.35 -13.55 -10.51
CA HIS A 184 -10.37 -12.89 -11.34
C HIS A 184 -11.75 -13.56 -11.28
N LYS A 185 -11.82 -14.88 -11.10
CA LYS A 185 -13.10 -15.55 -10.84
C LYS A 185 -13.71 -15.09 -9.51
N ILE A 186 -12.90 -14.92 -8.48
CA ILE A 186 -13.34 -14.41 -7.17
C ILE A 186 -13.78 -12.94 -7.31
N GLU A 187 -13.01 -12.12 -8.01
CA GLU A 187 -13.36 -10.72 -8.30
C GLU A 187 -14.72 -10.57 -8.99
N GLY A 188 -15.04 -11.51 -9.89
CA GLY A 188 -16.29 -11.52 -10.66
C GLY A 188 -17.52 -12.04 -9.91
N LEU A 189 -17.41 -12.42 -8.64
CA LEU A 189 -18.54 -12.92 -7.88
C LEU A 189 -19.65 -11.87 -7.74
N PRO A 190 -20.93 -12.24 -7.92
CA PRO A 190 -22.06 -11.39 -7.55
C PRO A 190 -21.97 -10.99 -6.07
N ARG A 191 -22.19 -9.71 -5.82
CA ARG A 191 -21.97 -9.09 -4.51
C ARG A 191 -23.06 -8.09 -4.18
N ASP A 192 -23.18 -7.77 -2.90
CA ASP A 192 -24.08 -6.74 -2.43
C ASP A 192 -23.49 -5.32 -2.60
N ARG A 193 -24.22 -4.31 -2.11
CA ARG A 193 -23.83 -2.90 -2.20
C ARG A 193 -22.60 -2.52 -1.37
N SER A 194 -22.17 -3.40 -0.46
CA SER A 194 -20.97 -3.23 0.36
C SER A 194 -19.76 -3.97 -0.24
N ASP A 195 -19.88 -4.42 -1.50
CA ASP A 195 -18.89 -5.23 -2.21
C ASP A 195 -18.66 -6.62 -1.60
N ASN A 196 -19.50 -7.07 -0.67
CA ASN A 196 -19.40 -8.39 -0.04
C ASN A 196 -20.08 -9.45 -0.94
N PRO A 197 -19.39 -10.53 -1.36
CA PRO A 197 -20.00 -11.60 -2.15
C PRO A 197 -21.27 -12.18 -1.50
N ASN A 198 -22.29 -12.44 -2.32
CA ASN A 198 -23.55 -12.98 -1.82
C ASN A 198 -23.33 -14.34 -1.12
N ALA A 199 -24.16 -14.66 -0.13
CA ALA A 199 -23.99 -15.85 0.70
C ALA A 199 -23.90 -17.16 -0.11
N GLU A 200 -24.60 -17.25 -1.24
CA GLU A 200 -24.63 -18.42 -2.12
C GLU A 200 -23.36 -18.64 -2.97
N ASN A 201 -22.43 -17.67 -3.03
CA ASN A 201 -21.31 -17.68 -3.98
C ASN A 201 -19.94 -17.34 -3.38
N GLN A 202 -19.82 -17.29 -2.05
CA GLN A 202 -18.59 -16.92 -1.35
C GLN A 202 -17.40 -17.84 -1.70
N ALA A 203 -16.22 -17.24 -1.84
CA ALA A 203 -14.98 -17.96 -2.05
C ALA A 203 -14.19 -18.11 -0.75
N PHE A 204 -14.13 -19.34 -0.21
CA PHE A 204 -13.44 -19.66 1.03
C PHE A 204 -11.99 -20.05 0.81
N ILE A 205 -11.11 -19.63 1.73
CA ILE A 205 -9.74 -20.12 1.83
C ILE A 205 -9.79 -21.46 2.57
N ASN A 206 -9.59 -22.56 1.84
CA ASN A 206 -9.60 -23.90 2.44
C ASN A 206 -8.36 -24.16 3.31
N SER A 207 -7.18 -23.80 2.79
CA SER A 207 -5.91 -23.89 3.50
C SER A 207 -4.84 -23.01 2.85
N VAL A 208 -3.82 -22.66 3.62
CA VAL A 208 -2.58 -22.05 3.10
C VAL A 208 -1.43 -23.02 3.36
N SER A 209 -0.69 -23.37 2.30
CA SER A 209 0.45 -24.28 2.38
C SER A 209 1.73 -23.58 1.91
N PHE A 210 2.86 -24.07 2.42
CA PHE A 210 4.19 -23.57 2.06
C PHE A 210 4.98 -24.70 1.40
N PRO A 211 5.85 -24.40 0.42
CA PRO A 211 6.78 -25.37 -0.13
C PRO A 211 7.57 -26.06 0.99
N LYS A 212 7.79 -27.37 0.85
CA LYS A 212 8.64 -28.14 1.75
C LYS A 212 10.11 -27.82 1.52
#